data_AF-A0A4Q5ZAL2-F1
#
_entry.id   AF-A0A4Q5ZAL2-F1
#
_cell.length_a   1.000
_cell.length_b   1.000
_cell.length_c   1.000
_cell.angle_alpha   90.00
_cell.angle_beta   90.00
_cell.angle_gamma   90.00
#
_symmetry.space_group_name_H-M   'P 1'
#
loop_
_entity.id
_entity.type
_entity.pdbx_description
1 polymer ?
#
loop_
_entity_poly.entity_id
_entity_poly.type
_entity_poly.pdbx_seq_one_letter_code
_entity_poly.pdbx_strand_id
1 'polypeptide(L)'
;LGLSQWLFDANNPLTARVMVNRIWQEVFGKGLVATSEDFGNQGSIPSHPELLDWLAVDFRENGWDIKRLVRKMVMSATYRQSSTTTPEVREIDPENIYLSHSSRYRMNSEMIRDNALAASGLLNKEIGGPSVKPYQPEGIWEDVSVGDKSGYRGETSYIIDTGSLVYRRSLYTYWRRTVPPPAMITFDNPMKEICEVRRTRTSTPLQALVLLNDPQIMEASRVLGTRLLLKNNGSARQAITDAFKLITSRTAKDNEIEMLDQFYNAELKNYQGNLKAAITVLKTGHQKIDDRVNAASAAAMMLTIQTIYNLDETISRS
;
A
#
# COMPACT_ATOMS: atom_id res chain seq x y z
N LEU A 1 -1.70 28.81 -24.29
CA LEU A 1 -1.55 27.38 -24.66
C LEU A 1 -0.12 27.00 -25.10
N GLY A 2 0.77 27.94 -25.40
CA GLY A 2 2.12 27.64 -25.95
C GLY A 2 2.98 26.68 -25.13
N LEU A 3 2.99 26.77 -23.80
CA LEU A 3 3.75 25.83 -22.95
C LEU A 3 3.25 24.38 -23.08
N SER A 4 1.93 24.17 -23.10
CA SER A 4 1.35 22.85 -23.29
C SER A 4 1.68 22.30 -24.68
N GLN A 5 1.52 23.12 -25.72
CA GLN A 5 1.87 22.73 -27.09
C GLN A 5 3.35 22.35 -27.21
N TRP A 6 4.26 23.11 -26.60
CA TRP A 6 5.69 22.81 -26.58
C TRP A 6 6.04 21.54 -25.77
N LEU A 7 5.38 21.30 -24.63
CA LEU A 7 5.60 20.10 -23.81
C LEU A 7 5.24 18.81 -24.57
N PHE A 8 4.19 18.86 -25.40
CA PHE A 8 3.72 17.71 -26.16
C PHE A 8 4.12 17.74 -27.64
N ASP A 9 5.04 18.65 -28.02
CA ASP A 9 5.55 18.74 -29.39
C ASP A 9 6.33 17.45 -29.77
N ALA A 10 6.19 17.00 -31.01
CA ALA A 10 6.86 15.78 -31.48
C ALA A 10 8.40 15.89 -31.45
N ASN A 11 8.93 17.12 -31.52
CA ASN A 11 10.36 17.40 -31.42
C ASN A 11 10.86 17.50 -29.98
N ASN A 12 9.97 17.43 -28.97
CA ASN A 12 10.33 17.40 -27.56
C ASN A 12 10.25 15.96 -27.01
N PRO A 13 11.38 15.24 -26.91
CA PRO A 13 11.37 13.84 -26.44
C PRO A 13 11.21 13.72 -24.91
N LEU A 14 11.41 14.81 -24.15
CA LEU A 14 11.56 14.72 -22.70
C LEU A 14 10.29 14.29 -21.99
N THR A 15 9.12 14.83 -22.39
CA THR A 15 7.86 14.56 -21.69
C THR A 15 7.51 13.08 -21.67
N ALA A 16 7.66 12.38 -22.81
CA ALA A 16 7.42 10.95 -22.90
C ALA A 16 8.48 10.14 -22.13
N ARG A 17 9.78 10.48 -22.29
CA ARG A 17 10.88 9.82 -21.56
C ARG A 17 10.73 9.94 -20.05
N VAL A 18 10.43 11.13 -19.54
CA VAL A 18 10.23 11.38 -18.09
C VAL A 18 9.03 10.58 -17.57
N MET A 19 7.90 10.59 -18.27
CA MET A 19 6.71 9.86 -17.85
C MET A 19 6.93 8.34 -17.85
N VAL A 20 7.56 7.81 -18.91
CA VAL A 20 7.93 6.40 -18.99
C VAL A 20 8.86 6.02 -17.85
N ASN A 21 9.89 6.83 -17.56
CA ASN A 21 10.83 6.54 -16.49
C ASN A 21 10.19 6.53 -15.11
N ARG A 22 9.23 7.44 -14.84
CA ARG A 22 8.48 7.46 -13.59
C ARG A 22 7.62 6.21 -13.43
N ILE A 23 6.91 5.80 -14.48
CA ILE A 23 6.12 4.56 -14.46
C ILE A 23 7.04 3.35 -14.31
N TRP A 24 8.17 3.33 -15.01
CA TRP A 24 9.19 2.29 -14.89
C TRP A 24 9.69 2.19 -13.45
N GLN A 25 10.01 3.31 -12.81
CA GLN A 25 10.45 3.33 -11.42
C GLN A 25 9.39 2.78 -10.46
N GLU A 26 8.10 3.08 -10.65
CA GLU A 26 7.03 2.49 -9.83
C GLU A 26 6.92 0.96 -10.04
N VAL A 27 7.22 0.49 -11.25
CA VAL A 27 7.13 -0.93 -11.64
C VAL A 27 8.41 -1.72 -11.37
N PHE A 28 9.59 -1.13 -11.32
CA PHE A 28 10.87 -1.86 -11.13
C PHE A 28 11.66 -1.35 -9.92
N GLY A 29 11.15 -0.36 -9.19
CA GLY A 29 11.77 0.25 -8.02
C GLY A 29 12.78 1.35 -8.34
N LYS A 30 13.52 1.20 -9.45
CA LYS A 30 14.53 2.15 -9.95
C LYS A 30 14.20 2.55 -11.38
N GLY A 31 14.31 3.84 -11.69
CA GLY A 31 14.14 4.34 -13.04
C GLY A 31 15.28 3.89 -13.96
N LEU A 32 15.02 3.84 -15.27
CA LEU A 32 16.07 3.70 -16.28
C LEU A 32 17.08 4.86 -16.18
N VAL A 33 16.58 6.06 -15.90
CA VAL A 33 17.33 7.20 -15.38
C VAL A 33 17.12 7.23 -13.86
N ALA A 34 18.19 7.09 -13.09
CA ALA A 34 18.12 7.00 -11.63
C ALA A 34 17.72 8.33 -10.97
N THR A 35 18.08 9.46 -11.58
CA THR A 35 17.69 10.83 -11.18
C THR A 35 16.38 11.22 -11.86
N SER A 36 15.25 10.72 -11.34
CA SER A 36 13.92 11.02 -11.92
C SER A 36 13.54 12.51 -11.88
N GLU A 37 14.23 13.30 -11.06
CA GLU A 37 14.14 14.74 -10.93
C GLU A 37 14.94 15.52 -11.98
N ASP A 38 15.94 14.90 -12.63
CA ASP A 38 16.81 15.58 -13.59
C ASP A 38 17.14 14.68 -14.79
N PHE A 39 16.62 15.08 -15.95
CA PHE A 39 16.87 14.48 -17.27
C PHE A 39 17.84 15.30 -18.13
N GLY A 40 18.42 16.36 -17.56
CA GLY A 40 19.43 17.20 -18.18
C GLY A 40 20.85 16.73 -17.89
N ASN A 41 21.82 17.62 -18.11
CA ASN A 41 23.25 17.30 -18.04
C ASN A 41 23.76 16.98 -16.62
N GLN A 42 22.99 17.32 -15.59
CA GLN A 42 23.32 17.00 -14.18
C GLN A 42 22.63 15.71 -13.71
N GLY A 43 21.78 15.11 -14.54
CA GLY A 43 21.14 13.83 -14.29
C GLY A 43 22.04 12.63 -14.62
N SER A 44 21.64 11.47 -14.14
CA SER A 44 22.23 10.19 -14.52
C SER A 44 21.95 9.85 -15.99
N ILE A 45 22.92 9.21 -16.64
CA ILE A 45 22.72 8.64 -17.98
C ILE A 45 21.72 7.47 -17.88
N PRO A 46 20.78 7.30 -18.83
CA PRO A 46 19.92 6.13 -18.85
C PRO A 46 20.73 4.83 -18.89
N SER A 47 20.40 3.88 -18.02
CA SER A 47 21.00 2.53 -18.04
C SER A 47 20.74 1.77 -19.35
N HIS A 48 19.52 1.95 -19.91
CA HIS A 48 19.09 1.33 -21.17
C HIS A 48 18.49 2.41 -22.08
N PRO A 49 19.31 3.20 -22.79
CA PRO A 49 18.85 4.36 -23.55
C PRO A 49 17.91 3.96 -24.71
N GLU A 50 18.25 2.92 -25.46
CA GLU A 50 17.41 2.44 -26.58
C GLU A 50 16.04 1.95 -26.11
N LEU A 51 15.98 1.27 -24.96
CA LEU A 51 14.73 0.82 -24.36
C LEU A 51 13.85 2.00 -23.92
N LEU A 52 14.46 2.99 -23.26
CA LEU A 52 13.75 4.21 -22.85
C LEU A 52 13.16 4.93 -24.07
N ASP A 53 13.94 5.04 -25.15
CA ASP A 53 13.52 5.70 -26.39
C ASP A 53 12.39 4.95 -27.07
N TRP A 54 12.52 3.63 -27.19
CA TRP A 54 11.48 2.79 -27.76
C TRP A 54 10.17 2.89 -26.97
N LEU A 55 10.23 2.81 -25.64
CA LEU A 55 9.05 2.95 -24.78
C LEU A 55 8.44 4.36 -24.85
N ALA A 56 9.26 5.41 -24.94
CA ALA A 56 8.79 6.79 -25.02
C ALA A 56 8.06 7.07 -26.34
N VAL A 57 8.63 6.63 -27.46
CA VAL A 57 7.99 6.73 -28.79
C VAL A 57 6.69 5.93 -28.80
N ASP A 58 6.72 4.67 -28.34
CA ASP A 58 5.55 3.81 -28.27
C ASP A 58 4.44 4.39 -27.36
N PHE A 59 4.79 4.98 -26.22
CA PHE A 59 3.83 5.62 -25.33
C PHE A 59 3.14 6.82 -25.98
N ARG A 60 3.92 7.68 -26.67
CA ARG A 60 3.40 8.84 -27.39
C ARG A 60 2.51 8.45 -28.57
N GLU A 61 2.96 7.52 -29.40
CA GLU A 61 2.23 7.09 -30.62
C GLU A 61 0.93 6.34 -30.30
N ASN A 62 0.84 5.73 -29.12
CA ASN A 62 -0.36 5.04 -28.66
C ASN A 62 -1.21 5.89 -27.72
N GLY A 63 -1.24 7.22 -27.95
CA GLY A 63 -2.18 8.13 -27.32
C GLY A 63 -1.95 8.37 -25.83
N TRP A 64 -0.71 8.20 -25.35
CA TRP A 64 -0.35 8.41 -23.94
C TRP A 64 -1.13 7.50 -22.97
N ASP A 65 -1.52 6.30 -23.42
CA ASP A 65 -2.27 5.33 -22.61
C ASP A 65 -1.37 4.68 -21.53
N ILE A 66 -1.54 5.14 -20.29
CA ILE A 66 -0.83 4.64 -19.11
C ILE A 66 -1.12 3.16 -18.86
N LYS A 67 -2.36 2.71 -19.02
CA LYS A 67 -2.71 1.29 -18.77
C LYS A 67 -2.03 0.38 -19.79
N ARG A 68 -1.94 0.81 -21.04
CA ARG A 68 -1.22 0.07 -22.09
C ARG A 68 0.27 -0.02 -21.77
N LEU A 69 0.89 1.09 -21.37
CA LEU A 69 2.30 1.12 -20.99
C LEU A 69 2.59 0.20 -19.78
N VAL A 70 1.79 0.31 -18.72
CA VAL A 70 1.90 -0.56 -17.53
C VAL A 70 1.72 -2.02 -17.94
N ARG A 71 0.70 -2.36 -18.75
CA ARG A 71 0.50 -3.73 -19.27
C ARG A 71 1.75 -4.23 -19.99
N LYS A 72 2.36 -3.41 -20.85
CA LYS A 72 3.57 -3.77 -21.60
C LYS A 72 4.74 -4.06 -20.66
N MET A 73 4.94 -3.26 -19.63
CA MET A 73 5.99 -3.49 -18.62
C MET A 73 5.74 -4.77 -17.81
N VAL A 74 4.54 -4.96 -17.25
CA VAL A 74 4.25 -6.11 -16.36
C VAL A 74 4.13 -7.45 -17.12
N MET A 75 3.90 -7.42 -18.43
CA MET A 75 3.87 -8.60 -19.28
C MET A 75 5.25 -8.93 -19.90
N SER A 76 6.28 -8.13 -19.63
CA SER A 76 7.64 -8.35 -20.13
C SER A 76 8.28 -9.61 -19.52
N ALA A 77 9.28 -10.16 -20.20
CA ALA A 77 10.11 -11.22 -19.61
C ALA A 77 10.83 -10.73 -18.35
N THR A 78 11.35 -9.50 -18.36
CA THR A 78 12.04 -8.86 -17.24
C THR A 78 11.17 -8.77 -15.98
N TYR A 79 9.91 -8.35 -16.09
CA TYR A 79 9.02 -8.27 -14.94
C TYR A 79 8.67 -9.65 -14.36
N ARG A 80 8.62 -10.68 -15.20
CA ARG A 80 8.28 -12.07 -14.82
C ARG A 80 9.49 -12.87 -14.34
N GLN A 81 10.67 -12.26 -14.21
CA GLN A 81 11.83 -12.92 -13.63
C GLN A 81 11.62 -13.24 -12.14
N SER A 82 12.37 -14.22 -11.65
CA SER A 82 12.38 -14.57 -10.23
C SER A 82 13.01 -13.47 -9.38
N SER A 83 12.55 -13.30 -8.14
CA SER A 83 13.26 -12.52 -7.10
C SER A 83 14.36 -13.31 -6.40
N THR A 84 14.42 -14.62 -6.61
CA THR A 84 15.50 -15.46 -6.08
C THR A 84 16.76 -15.22 -6.88
N THR A 85 17.85 -14.83 -6.20
CA THR A 85 19.14 -14.51 -6.81
C THR A 85 20.26 -15.23 -6.05
N THR A 86 21.37 -15.49 -6.74
CA THR A 86 22.56 -16.13 -6.14
C THR A 86 23.59 -15.08 -5.74
N PRO A 87 24.52 -15.39 -4.81
CA PRO A 87 25.57 -14.46 -4.41
C PRO A 87 26.39 -13.93 -5.60
N GLU A 88 26.65 -14.78 -6.60
CA GLU A 88 27.44 -14.42 -7.78
C GLU A 88 26.72 -13.37 -8.65
N VAL A 89 25.40 -13.51 -8.83
CA VAL A 89 24.60 -12.53 -9.58
C VAL A 89 24.57 -11.18 -8.85
N ARG A 90 24.47 -11.20 -7.52
CA ARG A 90 24.53 -9.97 -6.70
C ARG A 90 25.90 -9.30 -6.74
N GLU A 91 26.98 -10.05 -6.92
CA GLU A 91 28.31 -9.47 -7.07
C GLU A 91 28.47 -8.76 -8.43
N ILE A 92 27.88 -9.33 -9.49
CA ILE A 92 27.90 -8.74 -10.84
C ILE A 92 26.97 -7.52 -10.94
N ASP A 93 25.78 -7.58 -10.35
CA ASP A 93 24.76 -6.53 -10.43
C ASP A 93 24.20 -6.17 -9.04
N PRO A 94 25.02 -5.57 -8.15
CA PRO A 94 24.64 -5.29 -6.76
C PRO A 94 23.47 -4.29 -6.66
N GLU A 95 23.38 -3.38 -7.63
CA GLU A 95 22.39 -2.31 -7.67
C GLU A 95 21.15 -2.65 -8.51
N ASN A 96 21.06 -3.90 -8.97
CA ASN A 96 20.04 -4.42 -9.88
C ASN A 96 19.77 -3.50 -11.10
N ILE A 97 20.84 -2.90 -11.65
CA ILE A 97 20.76 -1.96 -12.79
C ILE A 97 20.39 -2.73 -14.06
N TYR A 98 20.91 -3.94 -14.22
CA TYR A 98 20.63 -4.80 -15.37
C TYR A 98 19.35 -5.63 -15.21
N LEU A 99 18.64 -5.46 -14.09
CA LEU A 99 17.39 -6.15 -13.79
C LEU A 99 17.56 -7.67 -13.89
N SER A 100 18.63 -8.15 -13.29
CA SER A 100 19.00 -9.57 -13.21
C SER A 100 18.04 -10.39 -12.34
N HIS A 101 17.26 -9.71 -11.49
CA HIS A 101 16.24 -10.28 -10.63
C HIS A 101 15.14 -9.25 -10.32
N SER A 102 14.00 -9.69 -9.79
CA SER A 102 12.94 -8.77 -9.37
C SER A 102 13.36 -7.94 -8.14
N SER A 103 13.20 -6.62 -8.22
CA SER A 103 13.51 -5.69 -7.12
C SER A 103 12.52 -5.83 -5.96
N ARG A 104 13.05 -6.06 -4.76
CA ARG A 104 12.27 -6.02 -3.51
C ARG A 104 12.26 -4.60 -2.94
N TYR A 105 11.07 -4.01 -2.79
CA TYR A 105 10.90 -2.70 -2.16
C TYR A 105 9.54 -2.56 -1.49
N ARG A 106 9.48 -1.72 -0.45
CA ARG A 106 8.25 -1.38 0.28
C ARG A 106 7.29 -0.61 -0.63
N MET A 107 6.01 -0.97 -0.57
CA MET A 107 4.91 -0.25 -1.20
C MET A 107 4.71 1.13 -0.56
N ASN A 108 4.20 2.09 -1.34
CA ASN A 108 3.85 3.41 -0.82
C ASN A 108 2.69 3.32 0.19
N SER A 109 2.55 4.32 1.07
CA SER A 109 1.56 4.28 2.15
C SER A 109 0.12 4.10 1.65
N GLU A 110 -0.22 4.70 0.52
CA GLU A 110 -1.53 4.57 -0.13
C GLU A 110 -1.78 3.11 -0.57
N MET A 111 -0.75 2.43 -1.09
CA MET A 111 -0.85 1.06 -1.55
C MET A 111 -0.98 0.07 -0.39
N ILE A 112 -0.27 0.31 0.72
CA ILE A 112 -0.36 -0.53 1.93
C ILE A 112 -1.80 -0.51 2.47
N ARG A 113 -2.36 0.69 2.65
CA ARG A 113 -3.74 0.86 3.12
C ARG A 113 -4.76 0.29 2.13
N ASP A 114 -4.63 0.61 0.84
CA ASP A 114 -5.56 0.13 -0.18
C ASP A 114 -5.48 -1.41 -0.35
N ASN A 115 -4.31 -2.03 -0.12
CA ASN A 115 -4.14 -3.49 -0.12
C ASN A 115 -4.94 -4.15 1.01
N ALA A 116 -4.84 -3.64 2.24
CA ALA A 116 -5.60 -4.16 3.38
C ALA A 116 -7.13 -4.03 3.15
N LEU A 117 -7.57 -2.91 2.58
CA LEU A 117 -8.96 -2.71 2.20
C LEU A 117 -9.41 -3.65 1.06
N ALA A 118 -8.57 -3.86 0.06
CA ALA A 118 -8.87 -4.73 -1.07
C ALA A 118 -8.96 -6.20 -0.63
N ALA A 119 -7.97 -6.66 0.13
CA ALA A 119 -7.89 -8.03 0.64
C ALA A 119 -9.09 -8.35 1.55
N SER A 120 -9.45 -7.45 2.47
CA SER A 120 -10.65 -7.59 3.33
C SER A 120 -11.98 -7.47 2.60
N GLY A 121 -12.00 -6.88 1.39
CA GLY A 121 -13.22 -6.59 0.63
C GLY A 121 -13.95 -5.34 1.08
N LEU A 122 -13.33 -4.50 1.91
CA LEU A 122 -13.88 -3.23 2.37
C LEU A 122 -13.71 -2.11 1.34
N LEU A 123 -12.74 -2.23 0.43
CA LEU A 123 -12.37 -1.16 -0.49
C LEU A 123 -13.55 -0.64 -1.32
N ASN A 124 -13.91 0.63 -1.10
CA ASN A 124 -14.83 1.35 -1.97
C ASN A 124 -14.06 1.84 -3.22
N LYS A 125 -14.51 1.36 -4.39
CA LYS A 125 -13.90 1.62 -5.71
C LYS A 125 -14.51 2.81 -6.47
N GLU A 126 -15.42 3.55 -5.85
CA GLU A 126 -16.02 4.76 -6.44
C GLU A 126 -14.94 5.75 -6.89
N ILE A 127 -15.09 6.30 -8.10
CA ILE A 127 -14.16 7.25 -8.71
C ILE A 127 -14.82 8.63 -8.72
N GLY A 128 -14.14 9.63 -8.15
CA GLY A 128 -14.59 11.02 -8.07
C GLY A 128 -15.09 11.40 -6.68
N GLY A 129 -15.77 12.54 -6.58
CA GLY A 129 -16.35 13.03 -5.32
C GLY A 129 -15.36 13.73 -4.37
N PRO A 130 -15.86 14.28 -3.25
CA PRO A 130 -15.09 15.07 -2.30
C PRO A 130 -14.11 14.22 -1.48
N SER A 131 -13.06 14.85 -0.94
CA SER A 131 -12.14 14.15 -0.04
C SER A 131 -12.86 13.63 1.21
N VAL A 132 -12.36 12.53 1.76
CA VAL A 132 -12.91 11.84 2.94
C VAL A 132 -11.90 11.77 4.08
N LYS A 133 -12.42 11.65 5.29
CA LYS A 133 -11.68 11.57 6.54
C LYS A 133 -11.78 10.15 7.13
N PRO A 134 -10.89 9.21 6.76
CA PRO A 134 -10.83 7.87 7.37
C PRO A 134 -10.28 7.94 8.81
N TYR A 135 -10.03 6.79 9.43
CA TYR A 135 -9.49 6.73 10.80
C TYR A 135 -8.25 7.61 11.02
N GLN A 136 -8.25 8.34 12.12
CA GLN A 136 -7.12 9.11 12.63
C GLN A 136 -7.22 9.15 14.17
N PRO A 137 -6.09 9.14 14.92
CA PRO A 137 -6.13 9.36 16.36
C PRO A 137 -6.72 10.73 16.74
N GLU A 138 -7.40 10.79 17.88
CA GLU A 138 -8.02 12.00 18.40
C GLU A 138 -6.98 13.05 18.85
N GLY A 139 -7.37 14.33 18.87
CA GLY A 139 -6.59 15.44 19.45
C GLY A 139 -5.52 16.04 18.55
N ILE A 140 -5.12 15.35 17.47
CA ILE A 140 -4.02 15.81 16.61
C ILE A 140 -4.36 17.15 15.92
N TRP A 141 -5.61 17.37 15.51
CA TRP A 141 -5.97 18.60 14.78
C TRP A 141 -6.13 19.80 15.70
N GLU A 142 -6.60 19.56 16.91
CA GLU A 142 -6.83 20.55 17.95
C GLU A 142 -5.51 21.15 18.44
N ASP A 143 -4.48 20.32 18.61
CA ASP A 143 -3.14 20.74 19.07
C ASP A 143 -2.46 21.72 18.11
N VAL A 144 -2.74 21.62 16.81
CA VAL A 144 -2.15 22.46 15.76
C VAL A 144 -3.09 23.57 15.29
N SER A 145 -4.35 23.54 15.73
CA SER A 145 -5.33 24.57 15.40
C SER A 145 -5.22 25.72 16.39
N VAL A 146 -4.70 26.85 15.93
CA VAL A 146 -4.79 28.12 16.65
C VAL A 146 -6.26 28.55 16.62
N GLY A 147 -6.99 28.29 17.71
CA GLY A 147 -8.45 28.44 17.79
C GLY A 147 -9.00 29.82 17.40
N ASP A 148 -10.34 29.94 17.46
CA ASP A 148 -11.22 31.06 17.04
C ASP A 148 -10.73 32.51 17.24
N LYS A 149 -9.74 32.75 18.08
CA LYS A 149 -9.18 34.08 18.39
C LYS A 149 -8.31 34.67 17.26
N SER A 150 -7.98 33.91 16.23
CA SER A 150 -7.07 34.35 15.15
C SER A 150 -7.79 34.70 13.82
N GLY A 151 -9.11 34.56 13.75
CA GLY A 151 -9.86 34.79 12.49
C GLY A 151 -9.62 33.71 11.42
N TYR A 152 -9.05 32.56 11.79
CA TYR A 152 -8.78 31.46 10.87
C TYR A 152 -10.09 30.77 10.45
N ARG A 153 -10.39 30.74 9.15
CA ARG A 153 -11.53 30.02 8.57
C ARG A 153 -11.11 28.59 8.21
N GLY A 154 -11.18 27.65 9.16
CA GLY A 154 -10.89 26.24 8.90
C GLY A 154 -11.50 25.32 9.96
N GLU A 155 -11.72 24.06 9.61
CA GLU A 155 -12.14 23.03 10.57
C GLU A 155 -11.06 22.82 11.62
N THR A 156 -11.43 22.99 12.89
CA THR A 156 -10.52 22.86 14.04
C THR A 156 -10.42 21.43 14.55
N SER A 157 -11.43 20.60 14.26
CA SER A 157 -11.50 19.21 14.71
C SER A 157 -11.58 18.22 13.54
N TYR A 158 -11.03 17.03 13.78
CA TYR A 158 -11.11 15.92 12.82
C TYR A 158 -12.32 15.03 13.13
N ILE A 159 -13.35 15.13 12.29
CA ILE A 159 -14.51 14.26 12.36
C ILE A 159 -14.32 13.13 11.36
N ILE A 160 -14.22 11.90 11.84
CA ILE A 160 -14.11 10.71 11.00
C ILE A 160 -15.44 10.55 10.22
N ASP A 161 -15.34 10.35 8.91
CA ASP A 161 -16.51 10.05 8.08
C ASP A 161 -17.12 8.70 8.49
N THR A 162 -18.33 8.39 7.99
CA THR A 162 -19.03 7.15 8.34
C THR A 162 -19.43 6.34 7.09
N GLY A 163 -19.88 5.11 7.31
CA GLY A 163 -20.38 4.24 6.24
C GLY A 163 -19.29 3.82 5.26
N SER A 164 -19.57 3.90 3.95
CA SER A 164 -18.62 3.49 2.91
C SER A 164 -17.48 4.48 2.67
N LEU A 165 -17.57 5.69 3.25
CA LEU A 165 -16.60 6.77 3.04
C LEU A 165 -15.25 6.46 3.71
N VAL A 166 -15.26 5.82 4.88
CA VAL A 166 -14.01 5.45 5.58
C VAL A 166 -13.16 4.43 4.80
N TYR A 167 -13.78 3.70 3.86
CA TYR A 167 -13.12 2.69 3.03
C TYR A 167 -12.81 3.17 1.62
N ARG A 168 -12.91 4.47 1.32
CA ARG A 168 -12.49 5.00 0.01
C ARG A 168 -10.99 4.81 -0.18
N ARG A 169 -10.59 4.69 -1.45
CA ARG A 169 -9.18 4.66 -1.86
C ARG A 169 -8.42 5.81 -1.21
N SER A 170 -7.18 5.53 -0.80
CA SER A 170 -6.29 6.47 -0.13
C SER A 170 -6.04 7.76 -0.94
N LEU A 171 -6.24 7.71 -2.26
CA LEU A 171 -6.25 8.88 -3.14
C LEU A 171 -7.25 9.96 -2.71
N TYR A 172 -8.38 9.58 -2.12
CA TYR A 172 -9.45 10.49 -1.69
C TYR A 172 -9.32 10.92 -0.23
N THR A 173 -8.28 10.48 0.49
CA THR A 173 -8.07 10.91 1.88
C THR A 173 -7.85 12.42 1.93
N TYR A 174 -8.47 13.09 2.89
CA TYR A 174 -8.30 14.53 3.11
C TYR A 174 -6.88 14.82 3.64
N TRP A 175 -6.26 15.87 3.10
CA TRP A 175 -4.92 16.31 3.48
C TRP A 175 -4.97 17.74 3.99
N ARG A 176 -4.71 17.94 5.28
CA ARG A 176 -4.37 19.25 5.83
C ARG A 176 -2.86 19.42 5.75
N ARG A 177 -2.36 20.49 5.11
CA ARG A 177 -0.92 20.72 4.92
C ARG A 177 -0.11 20.64 6.22
N THR A 178 -0.65 21.16 7.31
CA THR A 178 -0.01 21.16 8.63
C THR A 178 -0.26 19.88 9.45
N VAL A 179 -1.26 19.08 9.07
CA VAL A 179 -1.68 17.87 9.80
C VAL A 179 -2.03 16.76 8.81
N PRO A 180 -1.05 16.21 8.10
CA PRO A 180 -1.26 15.10 7.18
C PRO A 180 -1.68 13.80 7.92
N PRO A 181 -2.26 12.82 7.22
CA PRO A 181 -2.66 11.54 7.83
C PRO A 181 -1.47 10.84 8.52
N PRO A 182 -1.49 10.63 9.85
CA PRO A 182 -0.33 10.18 10.62
C PRO A 182 0.22 8.81 10.19
N ALA A 183 -0.66 7.85 9.90
CA ALA A 183 -0.27 6.54 9.40
C ALA A 183 0.47 6.66 8.07
N MET A 184 0.03 7.55 7.17
CA MET A 184 0.68 7.74 5.88
C MET A 184 2.05 8.39 6.02
N ILE A 185 2.22 9.33 6.94
CA ILE A 185 3.53 9.95 7.25
C ILE A 185 4.52 8.92 7.78
N THR A 186 4.09 8.03 8.67
CA THR A 186 4.94 6.94 9.18
C THR A 186 5.49 6.05 8.05
N PHE A 187 4.75 5.94 6.94
CA PHE A 187 5.14 5.22 5.73
C PHE A 187 5.72 6.12 4.63
N ASP A 188 6.43 7.18 5.02
CA ASP A 188 7.21 8.11 4.16
C ASP A 188 6.37 8.85 3.11
N ASN A 189 5.12 9.20 3.42
CA ASN A 189 4.36 10.05 2.50
C ASN A 189 4.88 11.50 2.56
N PRO A 190 5.07 12.19 1.42
CA PRO A 190 5.54 13.57 1.38
C PRO A 190 4.65 14.53 2.19
N MET A 191 5.26 15.44 2.96
CA MET A 191 4.55 16.38 3.85
C MET A 191 3.75 17.48 3.12
N LYS A 192 3.74 17.51 1.78
CA LYS A 192 3.08 18.53 0.93
C LYS A 192 3.50 19.98 1.20
N GLU A 193 4.51 20.18 2.03
CA GLU A 193 5.10 21.50 2.29
C GLU A 193 6.15 21.88 1.24
N ILE A 194 6.86 20.87 0.73
CA ILE A 194 7.88 20.97 -0.31
C ILE A 194 7.52 20.05 -1.48
N CYS A 195 8.03 20.38 -2.67
CA CYS A 195 7.87 19.54 -3.85
C CYS A 195 8.83 18.35 -3.75
N GLU A 196 8.28 17.14 -3.75
CA GLU A 196 9.06 15.90 -3.79
C GLU A 196 8.81 15.16 -5.09
N VAL A 197 9.86 15.04 -5.91
CA VAL A 197 9.81 14.30 -7.18
C VAL A 197 10.05 12.81 -6.95
N ARG A 198 10.94 12.47 -6.01
CA ARG A 198 11.26 11.10 -5.62
C ARG A 198 10.87 10.89 -4.16
N ARG A 199 10.00 9.91 -3.91
CA ARG A 199 9.61 9.54 -2.55
C ARG A 199 10.69 8.72 -1.87
N THR A 200 10.97 9.04 -0.62
CA THR A 200 11.88 8.26 0.23
C THR A 200 11.21 6.95 0.65
N ARG A 201 12.01 5.90 0.87
CA ARG A 201 11.54 4.62 1.42
C ARG A 201 12.45 4.22 2.56
N THR A 202 11.92 4.31 3.78
CA THR A 202 12.56 3.86 5.01
C THR A 202 11.88 2.58 5.50
N SER A 203 12.61 1.83 6.32
CA SER A 203 12.10 0.68 7.08
C SER A 203 12.37 0.98 8.55
N THR A 204 11.31 1.25 9.32
CA THR A 204 11.43 1.63 10.74
C THR A 204 10.53 0.76 11.62
N PRO A 205 10.90 0.49 12.88
CA PRO A 205 10.04 -0.26 13.80
C PRO A 205 8.66 0.38 14.02
N LEU A 206 8.57 1.72 13.90
CA LEU A 206 7.31 2.44 14.04
C LEU A 206 6.28 2.02 12.98
N GLN A 207 6.73 1.68 11.77
CA GLN A 207 5.85 1.18 10.71
C GLN A 207 5.17 -0.14 11.10
N ALA A 208 5.90 -1.07 11.71
CA ALA A 208 5.33 -2.32 12.22
C ALA A 208 4.31 -2.07 13.35
N LEU A 209 4.59 -1.09 14.22
CA LEU A 209 3.64 -0.69 15.27
C LEU A 209 2.37 -0.07 14.69
N VAL A 210 2.43 0.67 13.59
CA VAL A 210 1.24 1.17 12.91
C VAL A 210 0.40 0.02 12.35
N LEU A 211 1.00 -0.95 11.65
CA LEU A 211 0.24 -2.12 11.14
C LEU A 211 -0.40 -2.93 12.27
N LEU A 212 0.25 -2.98 13.43
CA LEU A 212 -0.27 -3.69 14.59
C LEU A 212 -1.39 -2.93 15.29
N ASN A 213 -1.43 -1.60 15.29
CA ASN A 213 -2.36 -0.85 16.14
C ASN A 213 -3.37 0.02 15.39
N ASP A 214 -3.20 0.21 14.08
CA ASP A 214 -4.10 1.05 13.30
C ASP A 214 -5.51 0.43 13.25
N PRO A 215 -6.56 1.16 13.67
CA PRO A 215 -7.93 0.64 13.69
C PRO A 215 -8.40 0.10 12.35
N GLN A 216 -7.91 0.66 11.25
CA GLN A 216 -8.27 0.25 9.91
C GLN A 216 -7.68 -1.11 9.54
N ILE A 217 -6.45 -1.40 9.97
CA ILE A 217 -5.81 -2.71 9.76
C ILE A 217 -6.46 -3.76 10.66
N MET A 218 -6.75 -3.40 11.91
CA MET A 218 -7.46 -4.27 12.85
C MET A 218 -8.86 -4.64 12.31
N GLU A 219 -9.62 -3.66 11.83
CA GLU A 219 -10.93 -3.88 11.23
C GLU A 219 -10.84 -4.73 9.95
N ALA A 220 -9.90 -4.44 9.06
CA ALA A 220 -9.68 -5.24 7.85
C ALA A 220 -9.35 -6.69 8.20
N SER A 221 -8.59 -6.92 9.28
CA SER A 221 -8.24 -8.25 9.78
C SER A 221 -9.47 -9.00 10.27
N ARG A 222 -10.33 -8.32 11.04
CA ARG A 222 -11.59 -8.88 11.55
C ARG A 222 -12.53 -9.28 10.42
N VAL A 223 -12.77 -8.36 9.49
CA VAL A 223 -13.71 -8.56 8.38
C VAL A 223 -13.24 -9.69 7.47
N LEU A 224 -11.94 -9.72 7.15
CA LEU A 224 -11.36 -10.79 6.36
C LEU A 224 -11.47 -12.15 7.07
N GLY A 225 -11.15 -12.19 8.37
CA GLY A 225 -11.17 -13.41 9.17
C GLY A 225 -12.54 -14.04 9.26
N THR A 226 -13.55 -13.25 9.64
CA THR A 226 -14.93 -13.73 9.70
C THR A 226 -15.39 -14.22 8.32
N ARG A 227 -15.12 -13.47 7.25
CA ARG A 227 -15.50 -13.86 5.89
C ARG A 227 -14.88 -15.20 5.48
N LEU A 228 -13.61 -15.42 5.78
CA LEU A 228 -12.90 -16.64 5.41
C LEU A 228 -13.28 -17.84 6.28
N LEU A 229 -13.58 -17.63 7.56
CA LEU A 229 -14.13 -18.68 8.41
C LEU A 229 -15.50 -19.15 7.88
N LEU A 230 -16.38 -18.22 7.50
CA LEU A 230 -17.68 -18.56 6.91
C LEU A 230 -17.53 -19.27 5.56
N LYS A 231 -16.65 -18.77 4.69
CA LYS A 231 -16.38 -19.38 3.38
C LYS A 231 -15.88 -20.82 3.50
N ASN A 232 -15.05 -21.10 4.50
CA ASN A 232 -14.41 -22.40 4.68
C ASN A 232 -15.12 -23.28 5.72
N ASN A 233 -16.41 -23.06 5.98
CA ASN A 233 -17.23 -23.84 6.93
C ASN A 233 -16.58 -24.00 8.32
N GLY A 234 -15.88 -22.96 8.80
CA GLY A 234 -15.19 -22.96 10.08
C GLY A 234 -13.78 -23.57 10.08
N SER A 235 -13.27 -24.08 8.94
CA SER A 235 -11.90 -24.59 8.85
C SER A 235 -10.87 -23.46 8.96
N ALA A 236 -10.24 -23.34 10.13
CA ALA A 236 -9.24 -22.31 10.41
C ALA A 236 -8.01 -22.43 9.51
N ARG A 237 -7.47 -23.63 9.34
CA ARG A 237 -6.29 -23.87 8.49
C ARG A 237 -6.50 -23.45 7.04
N GLN A 238 -7.68 -23.74 6.48
CA GLN A 238 -8.02 -23.30 5.12
C GLN A 238 -8.24 -21.79 5.05
N ALA A 239 -8.89 -21.21 6.07
CA ALA A 239 -9.06 -19.76 6.17
C ALA A 239 -7.71 -19.02 6.26
N ILE A 240 -6.74 -19.52 7.02
CA ILE A 240 -5.38 -18.98 7.12
C ILE A 240 -4.68 -19.08 5.77
N THR A 241 -4.78 -20.22 5.09
CA THR A 241 -4.16 -20.43 3.76
C THR A 241 -4.73 -19.47 2.72
N ASP A 242 -6.05 -19.30 2.69
CA ASP A 242 -6.73 -18.35 1.82
C ASP A 242 -6.33 -16.90 2.16
N ALA A 243 -6.28 -16.55 3.45
CA ALA A 243 -5.89 -15.22 3.92
C ALA A 243 -4.46 -14.88 3.50
N PHE A 244 -3.53 -15.80 3.72
CA PHE A 244 -2.12 -15.63 3.37
C PHE A 244 -1.97 -15.32 1.88
N LYS A 245 -2.64 -16.08 1.02
CA LYS A 245 -2.63 -15.87 -0.43
C LYS A 245 -3.28 -14.55 -0.84
N LEU A 246 -4.38 -14.16 -0.22
CA LEU A 246 -5.07 -12.91 -0.54
C LEU A 246 -4.26 -11.67 -0.14
N ILE A 247 -3.52 -11.73 0.96
CA ILE A 247 -2.77 -10.60 1.51
C ILE A 247 -1.40 -10.46 0.83
N THR A 248 -0.66 -11.57 0.70
CA THR A 248 0.73 -11.59 0.22
C THR A 248 0.86 -11.92 -1.28
N SER A 249 -0.23 -12.34 -1.93
CA SER A 249 -0.24 -12.83 -3.32
C SER A 249 0.64 -14.07 -3.58
N ARG A 250 1.17 -14.75 -2.54
CA ARG A 250 1.91 -16.02 -2.67
C ARG A 250 1.23 -17.16 -1.94
N THR A 251 1.56 -18.39 -2.34
CA THR A 251 1.17 -19.57 -1.57
C THR A 251 2.09 -19.68 -0.35
N ALA A 252 1.48 -19.89 0.83
CA ALA A 252 2.21 -20.14 2.06
C ALA A 252 2.93 -21.49 2.00
N LYS A 253 4.09 -21.58 2.64
CA LYS A 253 4.79 -22.85 2.88
C LYS A 253 4.12 -23.59 4.05
N ASP A 254 4.29 -24.91 4.09
CA ASP A 254 3.65 -25.74 5.12
C ASP A 254 4.04 -25.34 6.54
N ASN A 255 5.30 -24.96 6.77
CA ASN A 255 5.78 -24.49 8.06
C ASN A 255 5.16 -23.15 8.48
N GLU A 256 4.88 -22.25 7.54
CA GLU A 256 4.22 -20.96 7.81
C GLU A 256 2.77 -21.18 8.21
N ILE A 257 2.06 -22.06 7.49
CA ILE A 257 0.70 -22.45 7.86
C ILE A 257 0.66 -23.11 9.23
N GLU A 258 1.61 -24.00 9.52
CA GLU A 258 1.68 -24.66 10.82
C GLU A 258 1.90 -23.67 11.97
N MET A 259 2.82 -22.70 11.82
CA MET A 259 3.03 -21.65 12.84
C MET A 259 1.78 -20.78 13.05
N LEU A 260 1.12 -20.38 11.97
CA LEU A 260 -0.09 -19.56 12.04
C LEU A 260 -1.28 -20.34 12.64
N ASP A 261 -1.40 -21.63 12.34
CA ASP A 261 -2.42 -22.51 12.89
C ASP A 261 -2.19 -22.76 14.40
N GLN A 262 -0.93 -22.95 14.83
CA GLN A 262 -0.57 -23.00 16.25
C GLN A 262 -0.92 -21.70 16.96
N PHE A 263 -0.59 -20.55 16.36
CA PHE A 263 -0.94 -19.23 16.90
C PHE A 263 -2.45 -19.04 17.03
N TYR A 264 -3.22 -19.37 15.98
CA TYR A 264 -4.68 -19.31 16.01
C TYR A 264 -5.27 -20.16 17.14
N ASN A 265 -4.80 -21.40 17.30
CA ASN A 265 -5.30 -22.30 18.34
C ASN A 265 -4.95 -21.81 19.76
N ALA A 266 -3.78 -21.20 19.94
CA ALA A 266 -3.40 -20.58 21.21
C ALA A 266 -4.33 -19.40 21.56
N GLU A 267 -4.58 -18.50 20.61
CA GLU A 267 -5.47 -17.36 20.81
C GLU A 267 -6.93 -17.79 20.97
N LEU A 268 -7.37 -18.83 20.26
CA LEU A 268 -8.70 -19.40 20.42
C LEU A 268 -8.92 -19.89 21.85
N LYS A 269 -7.95 -20.63 22.41
CA LYS A 269 -8.00 -21.10 23.80
C LYS A 269 -8.04 -19.94 24.80
N ASN A 270 -7.26 -18.88 24.54
CA ASN A 270 -7.25 -17.67 25.36
C ASN A 270 -8.63 -16.98 25.37
N TYR A 271 -9.21 -16.74 24.20
CA TYR A 271 -10.51 -16.07 24.07
C TYR A 271 -11.71 -16.92 24.49
N GLN A 272 -11.61 -18.26 24.42
CA GLN A 272 -12.60 -19.15 25.05
C GLN A 272 -12.61 -18.99 26.57
N GLY A 273 -11.45 -18.74 27.19
CA GLY A 273 -11.34 -18.42 28.62
C GLY A 273 -11.76 -16.99 28.98
N ASN A 274 -11.74 -16.06 28.03
CA ASN A 274 -12.09 -14.66 28.24
C ASN A 274 -12.91 -14.06 27.08
N LEU A 275 -14.19 -14.45 27.03
CA LEU A 275 -15.12 -13.99 25.99
C LEU A 275 -15.32 -12.46 25.99
N LYS A 276 -15.20 -11.80 27.15
CA LYS A 276 -15.29 -10.34 27.24
C LYS A 276 -14.18 -9.67 26.45
N ALA A 277 -12.94 -10.15 26.57
CA ALA A 277 -11.82 -9.64 25.78
C ALA A 277 -12.02 -9.86 24.28
N ALA A 278 -12.57 -11.02 23.88
CA ALA A 278 -12.88 -11.30 22.47
C ALA A 278 -13.86 -10.27 21.90
N ILE A 279 -14.95 -9.98 22.61
CA ILE A 279 -15.94 -8.99 22.18
C ILE A 279 -15.34 -7.59 22.14
N THR A 280 -14.46 -7.23 23.08
CA THR A 280 -13.80 -5.91 23.08
C THR A 280 -12.94 -5.71 21.84
N VAL A 281 -12.12 -6.69 21.46
CA VAL A 281 -11.26 -6.59 20.27
C VAL A 281 -12.09 -6.58 18.98
N LEU A 282 -13.20 -7.34 18.93
CA LEU A 282 -14.09 -7.35 17.77
C LEU A 282 -14.86 -6.04 17.54
N LYS A 283 -14.94 -5.16 18.55
CA LYS A 283 -15.58 -3.85 18.43
C LYS A 283 -14.74 -2.82 17.68
N THR A 284 -13.49 -3.12 17.33
CA THR A 284 -12.65 -2.22 16.55
C THR A 284 -13.20 -2.05 15.13
N GLY A 285 -13.36 -0.79 14.71
CA GLY A 285 -13.85 -0.40 13.39
C GLY A 285 -15.34 0.01 13.36
N HIS A 286 -15.82 0.40 12.18
CA HIS A 286 -17.19 0.85 11.93
C HIS A 286 -18.09 -0.25 11.35
N GLN A 287 -17.51 -1.28 10.73
CA GLN A 287 -18.24 -2.44 10.26
C GLN A 287 -18.87 -3.17 11.43
N LYS A 288 -20.12 -3.60 11.25
CA LYS A 288 -20.83 -4.40 12.26
C LYS A 288 -20.12 -5.74 12.47
N ILE A 289 -20.25 -6.28 13.68
CA ILE A 289 -19.81 -7.63 14.00
C ILE A 289 -20.79 -8.61 13.31
N ASP A 290 -20.26 -9.70 12.78
CA ASP A 290 -21.05 -10.75 12.13
C ASP A 290 -21.23 -11.90 13.12
N ASP A 291 -22.43 -12.01 13.68
CA ASP A 291 -22.75 -12.94 14.76
C ASP A 291 -22.88 -14.40 14.30
N ARG A 292 -22.71 -14.68 12.99
CA ARG A 292 -22.69 -16.05 12.44
C ARG A 292 -21.45 -16.83 12.83
N VAL A 293 -20.38 -16.15 13.26
CA VAL A 293 -19.13 -16.76 13.71
C VAL A 293 -19.01 -16.61 15.22
N ASN A 294 -18.56 -17.67 15.90
CA ASN A 294 -18.26 -17.60 17.32
C ASN A 294 -17.24 -16.49 17.62
N ALA A 295 -17.54 -15.64 18.61
CA ALA A 295 -16.71 -14.48 18.93
C ALA A 295 -15.25 -14.83 19.28
N ALA A 296 -14.99 -15.97 19.94
CA ALA A 296 -13.62 -16.39 20.25
C ALA A 296 -12.86 -16.79 18.97
N SER A 297 -13.51 -17.53 18.06
CA SER A 297 -12.92 -17.90 16.76
C SER A 297 -12.70 -16.68 15.86
N ALA A 298 -13.64 -15.74 15.84
CA ALA A 298 -13.49 -14.49 15.09
C ALA A 298 -12.34 -13.63 15.63
N ALA A 299 -12.21 -13.50 16.96
CA ALA A 299 -11.13 -12.74 17.58
C ALA A 299 -9.74 -13.38 17.36
N ALA A 300 -9.64 -14.70 17.52
CA ALA A 300 -8.39 -15.43 17.25
C ALA A 300 -7.96 -15.32 15.78
N MET A 301 -8.93 -15.43 14.85
CA MET A 301 -8.65 -15.27 13.41
C MET A 301 -8.29 -13.84 13.05
N MET A 302 -8.92 -12.84 13.69
CA MET A 302 -8.58 -11.43 13.54
C MET A 302 -7.10 -11.19 13.90
N LEU A 303 -6.63 -11.69 15.04
CA LEU A 303 -5.21 -11.56 15.42
C LEU A 303 -4.28 -12.30 14.45
N THR A 304 -4.66 -13.51 14.03
CA THR A 304 -3.86 -14.30 13.07
C THR A 304 -3.68 -13.55 11.75
N ILE A 305 -4.74 -12.92 11.26
CA ILE A 305 -4.69 -12.12 10.03
C ILE A 305 -3.93 -10.81 10.22
N GLN A 306 -4.07 -10.18 11.38
CA GLN A 306 -3.28 -9.00 11.73
C GLN A 306 -1.78 -9.31 11.73
N THR A 307 -1.37 -10.47 12.23
CA THR A 307 0.01 -10.95 12.12
C THR A 307 0.45 -11.07 10.67
N ILE A 308 -0.39 -11.61 9.78
CA ILE A 308 -0.09 -11.67 8.33
C ILE A 308 0.04 -10.27 7.75
N TYR A 309 -0.84 -9.32 8.11
CA TYR A 309 -0.71 -7.93 7.65
C TYR A 309 0.58 -7.24 8.10
N ASN A 310 1.13 -7.64 9.25
CA ASN A 310 2.36 -7.09 9.80
C ASN A 310 3.65 -7.76 9.29
N LEU A 311 3.55 -8.73 8.37
CA LEU A 311 4.72 -9.33 7.72
C LEU A 311 5.37 -8.35 6.74
N ASP A 312 6.70 -8.41 6.63
CA ASP A 312 7.41 -7.60 5.63
C ASP A 312 6.97 -7.94 4.20
N GLU A 313 6.67 -9.21 3.92
CA GLU A 313 6.15 -9.67 2.62
C GLU A 313 4.78 -9.08 2.27
N THR A 314 4.02 -8.60 3.26
CA THR A 314 2.72 -7.96 2.98
C THR A 314 2.89 -6.53 2.50
N ILE A 315 3.91 -5.82 3.00
CA ILE A 315 4.16 -4.42 2.65
C ILE A 315 5.23 -4.25 1.59
N SER A 316 5.99 -5.30 1.29
CA SER A 316 7.05 -5.31 0.29
C SER A 316 6.64 -6.12 -0.93
N ARG A 317 6.98 -5.59 -2.11
CA ARG A 317 6.92 -6.38 -3.32
C ARG A 317 8.00 -7.47 -3.28
N SER A 318 7.61 -8.70 -3.64
CA SER A 318 8.53 -9.85 -3.80
C SER A 318 8.48 -10.44 -5.21
#